data_AF-A0A940CCW1-F1
#
_entry.id   AF-A0A940CCW1-F1
#
_cell.length_a   1.000
_cell.length_b   1.000
_cell.length_c   1.000
_cell.angle_alpha   90.00
_cell.angle_beta   90.00
_cell.angle_gamma   90.00
#
_symmetry.space_group_name_H-M   'P 1'
#
loop_
_entity.id
_entity.type
_entity.pdbx_description
1 polymer ?
#
loop_
_entity_poly.entity_id
_entity_poly.type
_entity_poly.pdbx_seq_one_letter_code
_entity_poly.pdbx_strand_id
1 'polypeptide(L)'
;MKKNVIKILIACATLVVVYTIIWTVYVDIVYLPYIKALDGEKSAVIDGYEYTVFTPSYPSFSGNLSVEESKRNRDVYSETTAGLLIWPSINGECRFHVMIETPTEIYDEYSSGSYIYGYELNSELKPDLSTQEFEDNYNEHKDFFEDNWDKVETMLKKTQSVFNISL
;
A
#
# COMPACT_ATOMS: atom_id res chain seq x y z
N MET A 1 39.73 29.11 8.88
CA MET A 1 38.56 28.48 9.52
C MET A 1 39.02 27.77 10.80
N LYS A 2 38.34 27.93 11.94
CA LYS A 2 38.78 27.30 13.21
C LYS A 2 38.75 25.77 13.05
N LYS A 3 39.77 25.06 13.57
CA LYS A 3 39.89 23.59 13.45
C LYS A 3 38.62 22.84 13.89
N ASN A 4 37.89 23.38 14.87
CA ASN A 4 36.64 22.80 15.35
C ASN A 4 35.51 22.88 14.31
N VAL A 5 35.45 23.95 13.51
CA VAL A 5 34.46 24.10 12.44
C VAL A 5 34.71 23.07 11.34
N ILE A 6 35.97 22.82 10.99
CA ILE A 6 36.34 21.77 10.00
C ILE A 6 35.88 20.39 10.49
N LYS A 7 36.11 20.05 11.77
CA LYS A 7 35.67 18.77 12.34
C LYS A 7 34.16 18.59 12.30
N ILE A 8 33.40 19.65 12.61
CA ILE A 8 31.93 19.62 12.54
C ILE A 8 31.46 19.40 11.09
N LEU A 9 32.04 20.10 10.12
CA LEU A 9 31.69 19.92 8.71
C LEU A 9 31.96 18.51 8.21
N ILE A 10 33.10 17.92 8.60
CA ILE A 10 33.42 16.52 8.28
C ILE A 10 32.38 15.58 8.92
N ALA A 11 32.02 15.79 10.18
CA ALA A 11 31.02 14.96 10.85
C ALA A 11 29.64 15.04 10.15
N CYS A 12 29.19 16.24 9.79
CA CYS A 12 27.95 16.43 9.03
C CYS A 12 28.01 15.75 7.65
N ALA A 13 29.12 15.89 6.93
CA ALA A 13 29.30 15.23 5.64
C ALA A 13 29.25 13.70 5.77
N THR A 14 29.90 13.14 6.79
CA THR A 14 29.84 11.71 7.09
C THR A 14 28.42 11.24 7.39
N LEU A 15 27.65 12.00 8.18
CA LEU A 15 26.26 11.65 8.48
C LEU A 15 25.38 11.62 7.22
N VAL A 16 25.55 12.60 6.32
CA VAL A 16 24.81 12.62 5.04
C VAL A 16 25.17 11.39 4.20
N VAL A 17 26.46 11.07 4.07
CA VAL A 17 26.91 9.89 3.31
C VAL A 17 26.34 8.60 3.90
N VAL A 18 26.42 8.42 5.22
CA VAL A 18 25.87 7.24 5.90
C VAL A 18 24.36 7.16 5.68
N TYR A 19 23.64 8.27 5.81
CA TYR A 19 22.20 8.32 5.59
C TYR A 19 21.82 7.95 4.15
N THR A 20 22.52 8.48 3.14
CA THR A 20 22.31 8.13 1.73
C THR A 20 22.54 6.64 1.48
N ILE A 21 23.58 6.04 2.09
CA ILE A 21 23.84 4.59 1.98
C ILE A 21 22.70 3.79 2.59
N ILE A 22 22.28 4.13 3.83
CA ILE A 22 21.18 3.45 4.51
C ILE A 22 19.89 3.54 3.69
N TRP A 23 19.59 4.72 3.15
CA TRP A 23 18.42 4.93 2.32
C TRP A 23 18.44 4.07 1.05
N THR A 24 19.58 4.04 0.35
CA THR A 24 19.75 3.24 -0.88
C THR A 24 19.57 1.75 -0.59
N VAL A 25 20.24 1.26 0.46
CA VAL A 25 20.14 -0.14 0.89
C VAL A 25 18.71 -0.50 1.30
N TYR A 26 18.00 0.39 1.98
CA TYR A 26 16.59 0.18 2.34
C TYR A 26 15.71 0.01 1.10
N VAL A 27 15.82 0.90 0.11
CA VAL A 27 15.02 0.81 -1.12
C VAL A 27 15.31 -0.50 -1.88
N ASP A 28 16.58 -0.87 -1.97
CA ASP A 28 16.99 -2.09 -2.68
C ASP A 28 16.53 -3.36 -1.97
N ILE A 29 16.60 -3.42 -0.64
CA ILE A 29 16.18 -4.60 0.12
C ILE A 29 14.65 -4.71 0.14
N VAL A 30 13.95 -3.60 0.36
CA VAL A 30 12.50 -3.62 0.60
C VAL A 30 11.71 -3.59 -0.70
N TYR A 31 12.05 -2.75 -1.68
CA TYR A 31 11.17 -2.50 -2.84
C TYR A 31 11.62 -3.17 -4.14
N LEU A 32 12.92 -3.41 -4.33
CA LEU A 32 13.41 -4.06 -5.55
C LEU A 32 12.85 -5.48 -5.78
N PRO A 33 12.59 -6.32 -4.76
CA PRO A 33 11.93 -7.61 -4.97
C PRO A 33 10.55 -7.47 -5.63
N TYR A 34 9.76 -6.48 -5.22
CA TYR A 34 8.42 -6.23 -5.78
C TYR A 34 8.47 -5.67 -7.19
N ILE A 35 9.44 -4.81 -7.51
CA ILE A 35 9.67 -4.35 -8.89
C ILE A 35 10.05 -5.53 -9.79
N LYS A 36 10.92 -6.43 -9.32
CA LYS A 36 11.31 -7.64 -10.06
C LYS A 36 10.12 -8.59 -10.28
N ALA A 37 9.20 -8.67 -9.33
CA ALA A 37 7.97 -9.45 -9.47
C ALA A 37 7.04 -8.90 -10.57
N LEU A 38 7.20 -7.64 -10.95
CA LEU A 38 6.48 -6.99 -12.05
C LEU A 38 7.37 -6.83 -13.30
N ASP A 39 8.25 -7.80 -13.56
CA ASP A 39 9.17 -7.81 -14.71
C ASP A 39 10.07 -6.57 -14.84
N GLY A 40 10.35 -5.90 -13.72
CA GLY A 40 11.19 -4.70 -13.68
C GLY A 40 10.42 -3.39 -13.78
N GLU A 41 9.10 -3.44 -14.00
CA GLU A 41 8.23 -2.27 -14.07
C GLU A 41 7.72 -1.84 -12.70
N LYS A 42 7.33 -0.57 -12.57
CA LYS A 42 6.70 -0.07 -11.33
C LYS A 42 5.20 -0.32 -11.27
N SER A 43 4.57 -0.66 -12.40
CA SER A 43 3.17 -1.07 -12.45
C SER A 43 2.97 -2.13 -13.52
N ALA A 44 2.14 -3.13 -13.23
CA ALA A 44 1.72 -4.14 -14.19
C ALA A 44 0.28 -4.62 -13.91
N VAL A 45 -0.43 -5.00 -14.97
CA VAL A 45 -1.75 -5.64 -14.85
C VAL A 45 -1.60 -7.14 -14.99
N ILE A 46 -1.96 -7.90 -13.95
CA ILE A 46 -1.83 -9.36 -13.89
C ILE A 46 -3.16 -9.93 -13.39
N ASP A 47 -3.74 -10.88 -14.12
CA ASP A 47 -5.01 -11.55 -13.80
C ASP A 47 -6.17 -10.62 -13.40
N GLY A 48 -6.27 -9.47 -14.06
CA GLY A 48 -7.33 -8.48 -13.84
C GLY A 48 -7.08 -7.50 -12.68
N TYR A 49 -5.90 -7.52 -12.07
CA TYR A 49 -5.50 -6.58 -11.01
C TYR A 49 -4.32 -5.74 -11.46
N GLU A 50 -4.32 -4.47 -11.11
CA GLU A 50 -3.19 -3.57 -11.28
C GLU A 50 -2.35 -3.55 -10.01
N TYR A 51 -1.09 -3.92 -10.15
CA TYR A 51 -0.09 -3.94 -9.08
C TYR A 51 0.83 -2.76 -9.29
N THR A 52 1.00 -1.91 -8.28
CA THR A 52 1.88 -0.74 -8.35
C THR A 52 2.85 -0.71 -7.17
N VAL A 53 4.12 -0.39 -7.46
CA VAL A 53 5.18 -0.22 -6.46
C VAL A 53 5.53 1.27 -6.36
N PHE A 54 5.12 1.90 -5.27
CA PHE A 54 5.51 3.26 -4.92
C PHE A 54 6.77 3.23 -4.08
N THR A 55 7.93 3.32 -4.75
CA THR A 55 9.22 3.42 -4.07
C THR A 55 9.33 4.70 -3.24
N PRO A 56 9.97 4.67 -2.07
CA PRO A 56 10.25 5.88 -1.28
C PRO A 56 10.98 6.95 -2.10
N SER A 57 10.70 8.22 -1.81
CA SER A 57 11.41 9.36 -2.38
C SER A 57 12.45 9.87 -1.40
N TYR A 58 13.71 10.07 -1.82
CA TYR A 58 14.75 10.57 -0.92
C TYR A 58 14.38 11.98 -0.39
N PRO A 59 14.50 12.25 0.92
CA PRO A 59 15.09 11.41 1.98
C PRO A 59 14.10 10.51 2.74
N SER A 60 12.83 10.48 2.36
CA SER A 60 11.80 9.69 3.04
C SER A 60 11.98 8.18 2.85
N PHE A 61 11.62 7.41 3.88
CA PHE A 61 11.53 5.95 3.84
C PHE A 61 10.09 5.46 3.57
N SER A 62 9.15 6.39 3.33
CA SER A 62 7.75 6.06 3.07
C SER A 62 7.54 5.72 1.60
N GLY A 63 7.31 4.45 1.34
CA GLY A 63 6.73 3.93 0.10
C GLY A 63 5.63 2.94 0.44
N ASN A 64 4.95 2.41 -0.57
CA ASN A 64 3.95 1.36 -0.39
C ASN A 64 3.78 0.57 -1.69
N LEU A 65 3.13 -0.58 -1.57
CA LEU A 65 2.56 -1.30 -2.71
C LEU A 65 1.07 -0.96 -2.76
N SER A 66 0.50 -1.00 -3.96
CA SER A 66 -0.94 -0.90 -4.18
C SER A 66 -1.37 -2.02 -5.08
N VAL A 67 -2.47 -2.68 -4.74
CA VAL A 67 -3.13 -3.66 -5.59
C VAL A 67 -4.58 -3.24 -5.71
N GLU A 68 -5.05 -3.06 -6.92
CA GLU A 68 -6.45 -2.71 -7.18
C GLU A 68 -7.01 -3.53 -8.33
N GLU A 69 -8.31 -3.73 -8.31
CA GLU A 69 -9.02 -4.29 -9.43
C GLU A 69 -8.85 -3.43 -10.69
N SER A 70 -8.32 -3.98 -11.78
CA SER A 70 -7.97 -3.20 -12.97
C SER A 70 -9.20 -2.63 -13.67
N LYS A 71 -9.17 -1.32 -13.89
CA LYS A 71 -10.24 -0.56 -14.56
C LYS A 71 -10.29 -0.75 -16.08
N ARG A 72 -9.26 -1.37 -16.69
CA ARG A 72 -9.13 -1.49 -18.16
C ARG A 72 -10.16 -2.39 -18.83
N ASN A 73 -10.83 -3.27 -18.07
CA ASN A 73 -11.73 -4.28 -18.62
C ASN A 73 -13.16 -4.23 -18.03
N ARG A 74 -13.54 -3.13 -17.36
CA ARG A 74 -14.87 -3.03 -16.71
C ARG A 74 -15.54 -1.68 -16.87
N ASP A 75 -16.86 -1.73 -16.83
CA ASP A 75 -17.71 -0.60 -16.44
C ASP A 75 -17.57 -0.41 -14.93
N VAL A 76 -16.44 0.17 -14.49
CA VAL A 76 -16.08 0.38 -13.07
C VAL A 76 -17.13 1.21 -12.32
N TYR A 77 -17.99 1.91 -13.05
CA TYR A 77 -19.05 2.73 -12.50
C TYR A 77 -20.22 1.92 -11.90
N SER A 78 -20.32 0.60 -12.12
CA SER A 78 -21.47 -0.20 -11.66
C SER A 78 -21.18 -1.27 -10.60
N GLU A 79 -19.93 -1.47 -10.19
CA GLU A 79 -19.56 -2.54 -9.25
C GLU A 79 -18.73 -2.03 -8.07
N THR A 80 -18.95 -2.62 -6.89
CA THR A 80 -18.06 -2.43 -5.74
C THR A 80 -16.68 -2.99 -6.07
N THR A 81 -15.62 -2.26 -5.80
CA THR A 81 -14.23 -2.71 -6.02
C THR A 81 -13.46 -2.75 -4.73
N ALA A 82 -12.43 -3.59 -4.66
CA ALA A 82 -11.51 -3.66 -3.54
C ALA A 82 -10.10 -3.23 -3.97
N GLY A 83 -9.42 -2.53 -3.06
CA GLY A 83 -8.04 -2.11 -3.16
C GLY A 83 -7.27 -2.48 -1.90
N LEU A 84 -5.96 -2.68 -2.05
CA LEU A 84 -5.06 -3.08 -0.97
C LEU A 84 -3.81 -2.21 -1.02
N LEU A 85 -3.52 -1.54 0.09
CA LEU A 85 -2.22 -0.91 0.32
C LEU A 85 -1.38 -1.79 1.23
N ILE A 86 -0.10 -1.91 0.90
CA ILE A 86 0.85 -2.75 1.63
C ILE A 86 2.07 -1.92 1.97
N TRP A 87 2.43 -1.85 3.25
CA TRP A 87 3.68 -1.24 3.70
C TRP A 87 4.65 -2.34 4.12
N PRO A 88 5.55 -2.76 3.22
CA PRO A 88 6.58 -3.73 3.55
C PRO A 88 7.63 -3.10 4.48
N SER A 89 8.07 -3.90 5.45
CA SER A 89 9.11 -3.56 6.41
C SER A 89 10.42 -4.28 6.08
N ILE A 90 11.54 -3.75 6.57
CA ILE A 90 12.87 -4.35 6.36
C ILE A 90 13.01 -5.75 6.98
N ASN A 91 12.19 -6.09 7.98
CA ASN A 91 12.15 -7.41 8.60
C ASN A 91 11.25 -8.42 7.85
N GLY A 92 10.64 -8.01 6.73
CA GLY A 92 9.73 -8.83 5.94
C GLY A 92 8.28 -8.83 6.44
N GLU A 93 7.99 -8.19 7.57
CA GLU A 93 6.61 -7.95 8.00
C GLU A 93 5.94 -6.95 7.06
N CYS A 94 4.62 -7.04 6.94
CA CYS A 94 3.83 -6.15 6.12
C CYS A 94 2.64 -5.63 6.93
N ARG A 95 2.35 -4.34 6.79
CA ARG A 95 1.07 -3.77 7.22
C ARG A 95 0.15 -3.65 6.02
N PHE A 96 -1.11 -3.97 6.22
CA PHE A 96 -2.10 -3.99 5.16
C PHE A 96 -3.23 -3.02 5.49
N HIS A 97 -3.67 -2.26 4.49
CA HIS A 97 -4.88 -1.47 4.57
C HIS A 97 -5.76 -1.82 3.38
N VAL A 98 -6.97 -2.26 3.68
CA VAL A 98 -7.96 -2.62 2.67
C VAL A 98 -8.86 -1.41 2.43
N MET A 99 -9.23 -1.19 1.18
CA MET A 99 -10.19 -0.19 0.77
C MET A 99 -11.27 -0.89 -0.05
N ILE A 100 -12.53 -0.60 0.24
CA ILE A 100 -13.67 -1.07 -0.55
C ILE A 100 -14.39 0.17 -1.06
N GLU A 101 -14.41 0.34 -2.37
CA GLU A 101 -15.04 1.47 -3.05
C GLU A 101 -16.41 1.03 -3.59
N THR A 102 -17.47 1.74 -3.22
CA THR A 102 -18.81 1.51 -3.75
C THR A 102 -18.88 1.88 -5.24
N PRO A 103 -19.85 1.31 -6.00
CA PRO A 103 -20.14 1.81 -7.33
C PRO A 103 -20.31 3.33 -7.33
N THR A 104 -19.84 3.97 -8.38
CA THR A 104 -20.08 5.40 -8.55
C THR A 104 -21.54 5.60 -8.93
N GLU A 105 -22.35 6.11 -8.02
CA GLU A 105 -23.70 6.53 -8.34
C GLU A 105 -23.64 7.87 -9.07
N ILE A 106 -24.15 7.90 -10.30
CA ILE A 106 -24.37 9.16 -11.04
C ILE A 106 -25.72 9.71 -10.53
N TYR A 107 -25.66 10.75 -9.71
CA TYR A 107 -26.84 11.40 -9.15
C TYR A 107 -27.47 12.37 -10.14
N ASP A 108 -26.65 13.11 -10.91
CA ASP A 108 -27.03 14.02 -12.01
C ASP A 108 -25.83 14.28 -12.95
N GLU A 109 -26.02 15.00 -14.06
CA GLU A 109 -24.98 15.33 -15.07
C GLU A 109 -23.72 16.02 -14.49
N TYR A 110 -23.78 16.50 -13.24
CA TYR A 110 -22.72 17.23 -12.54
C TYR A 110 -22.30 16.62 -11.19
N SER A 111 -22.90 15.51 -10.75
CA SER A 111 -22.57 14.89 -9.47
C SER A 111 -22.49 13.37 -9.58
N SER A 112 -21.29 12.86 -9.34
CA SER A 112 -21.01 11.43 -9.19
C SER A 112 -20.17 11.25 -7.93
N GLY A 113 -20.50 10.27 -7.11
CA GLY A 113 -19.74 9.96 -5.89
C GLY A 113 -19.60 8.46 -5.70
N SER A 114 -18.43 8.05 -5.24
CA SER A 114 -18.19 6.75 -4.62
C SER A 114 -17.83 6.96 -3.16
N TYR A 115 -18.23 6.01 -2.31
CA TYR A 115 -17.79 5.94 -0.93
C TYR A 115 -16.64 4.94 -0.85
N ILE A 116 -15.56 5.32 -0.17
CA ILE A 116 -14.44 4.43 0.11
C ILE A 116 -14.44 4.13 1.61
N TYR A 117 -14.60 2.87 1.95
CA TYR A 117 -14.49 2.37 3.31
C TYR A 117 -13.16 1.64 3.46
N GLY A 118 -12.37 2.00 4.47
CA GLY A 118 -11.03 1.44 4.64
C GLY A 118 -10.70 1.10 6.09
N TYR A 119 -9.89 0.06 6.26
CA TYR A 119 -9.47 -0.44 7.57
C TYR A 119 -8.10 -1.13 7.48
N GLU A 120 -7.36 -1.10 8.57
CA GLU A 120 -6.12 -1.87 8.70
C GLU A 120 -6.43 -3.35 8.99
N LEU A 121 -5.57 -4.24 8.51
CA LEU A 121 -5.63 -5.65 8.89
C LEU A 121 -4.59 -5.97 9.96
N ASN A 122 -4.96 -6.82 10.91
CA ASN A 122 -4.06 -7.39 11.89
C ASN A 122 -3.20 -8.53 11.27
N SER A 123 -2.35 -9.16 12.08
CA SER A 123 -1.47 -10.26 11.66
C SER A 123 -2.21 -11.55 11.27
N GLU A 124 -3.51 -11.66 11.56
CA GLU A 124 -4.35 -12.77 11.09
C GLU A 124 -5.14 -12.40 9.83
N LEU A 125 -4.83 -11.26 9.21
CA LEU A 125 -5.55 -10.69 8.06
C LEU A 125 -7.02 -10.45 8.33
N LYS A 126 -7.36 -10.07 9.57
CA LYS A 126 -8.70 -9.64 9.95
C LYS A 126 -8.70 -8.15 10.23
N PRO A 127 -9.86 -7.47 10.17
CA PRO A 127 -9.97 -6.08 10.59
C PRO A 127 -9.30 -5.85 11.95
N ASP A 128 -8.40 -4.86 12.01
CA ASP A 128 -7.74 -4.46 13.25
C ASP A 128 -8.67 -3.55 14.06
N LEU A 129 -9.28 -4.13 15.10
CA LEU A 129 -10.19 -3.44 16.02
C LEU A 129 -9.48 -2.99 17.30
N SER A 130 -8.15 -2.81 17.27
CA SER A 130 -7.36 -2.47 18.46
C SER A 130 -7.63 -1.07 19.01
N THR A 131 -8.24 -0.18 18.23
CA THR A 131 -8.65 1.16 18.66
C THR A 131 -10.17 1.28 18.63
N GLN A 132 -10.73 2.07 19.56
CA GLN A 132 -12.17 2.32 19.60
C GLN A 132 -12.67 2.96 18.28
N GLU A 133 -11.85 3.83 17.67
CA GLU A 133 -12.18 4.45 16.38
C GLU A 133 -12.35 3.42 15.26
N PHE A 134 -11.46 2.42 15.20
CA PHE A 134 -11.57 1.35 14.21
C PHE A 134 -12.69 0.37 14.53
N GLU A 135 -12.92 0.07 15.81
CA GLU A 135 -14.05 -0.75 16.24
C GLU A 135 -15.39 -0.09 15.87
N ASP A 136 -15.54 1.22 16.14
CA ASP A 136 -16.75 1.97 15.83
C ASP A 136 -16.99 2.03 14.31
N ASN A 137 -15.95 2.35 13.52
CA ASN A 137 -16.04 2.37 12.05
C ASN A 137 -16.41 1.00 11.47
N TYR A 138 -15.74 -0.07 11.94
CA TYR A 138 -16.04 -1.43 11.49
C TYR A 138 -17.48 -1.82 11.85
N ASN A 139 -17.93 -1.54 13.07
CA ASN A 139 -19.29 -1.89 13.49
C ASN A 139 -20.36 -1.08 12.77
N GLU A 140 -20.09 0.19 12.42
CA GLU A 140 -21.00 1.04 11.63
C GLU A 140 -21.23 0.49 10.22
N HIS A 141 -20.21 -0.14 9.63
CA HIS A 141 -20.23 -0.63 8.24
C HIS A 141 -20.02 -2.15 8.13
N LYS A 142 -20.29 -2.89 9.21
CA LYS A 142 -19.96 -4.31 9.34
C LYS A 142 -20.55 -5.16 8.22
N ASP A 143 -21.85 -5.03 7.98
CA ASP A 143 -22.56 -5.82 6.97
C ASP A 143 -21.96 -5.58 5.57
N PHE A 144 -21.64 -4.32 5.26
CA PHE A 144 -21.00 -3.97 3.98
C PHE A 144 -19.61 -4.60 3.84
N PHE A 145 -18.82 -4.64 4.91
CA PHE A 145 -17.51 -5.29 4.89
C PHE A 145 -17.61 -6.80 4.74
N GLU A 146 -18.50 -7.43 5.52
CA GLU A 146 -18.69 -8.89 5.48
C GLU A 146 -19.23 -9.34 4.11
N ASP A 147 -20.16 -8.60 3.51
CA ASP A 147 -20.71 -8.88 2.18
C ASP A 147 -19.67 -8.77 1.05
N ASN A 148 -18.58 -8.03 1.26
CA ASN A 148 -17.53 -7.80 0.26
C ASN A 148 -16.20 -8.49 0.61
N TRP A 149 -16.15 -9.26 1.70
CA TRP A 149 -14.91 -9.88 2.20
C TRP A 149 -14.28 -10.85 1.19
N ASP A 150 -15.10 -11.58 0.42
CA ASP A 150 -14.62 -12.50 -0.61
C ASP A 150 -13.73 -11.81 -1.67
N LYS A 151 -14.00 -10.53 -1.97
CA LYS A 151 -13.18 -9.72 -2.89
C LYS A 151 -11.82 -9.43 -2.27
N VAL A 152 -11.80 -9.09 -0.99
CA VAL A 152 -10.59 -8.82 -0.21
C VAL A 152 -9.74 -10.09 -0.12
N GLU A 153 -10.33 -11.24 0.22
CA GLU A 153 -9.59 -12.51 0.27
C GLU A 153 -8.99 -12.88 -1.10
N THR A 154 -9.75 -12.69 -2.17
CA THR A 154 -9.28 -12.98 -3.53
C THR A 154 -8.07 -12.11 -3.89
N MET A 155 -8.15 -10.82 -3.58
CA MET A 155 -7.06 -9.87 -3.79
C MET A 155 -5.83 -10.21 -2.93
N LEU A 156 -6.02 -10.58 -1.66
CA LEU A 156 -4.93 -11.01 -0.77
C LEU A 156 -4.22 -12.26 -1.31
N LYS A 157 -4.98 -13.28 -1.74
CA LYS A 157 -4.43 -14.52 -2.34
C LYS A 157 -3.64 -14.23 -3.63
N LYS A 158 -4.17 -13.36 -4.49
CA LYS A 158 -3.46 -12.94 -5.72
C LYS A 158 -2.20 -12.14 -5.41
N THR A 159 -2.26 -11.26 -4.42
CA THR A 159 -1.13 -10.47 -3.93
C THR A 159 0.00 -11.37 -3.41
N GLN A 160 -0.33 -12.38 -2.60
CA GLN A 160 0.64 -13.39 -2.15
C GLN A 160 1.33 -14.06 -3.32
N SER A 161 0.57 -14.47 -4.33
CA SER A 161 1.11 -15.17 -5.50
C SER A 161 2.06 -14.29 -6.32
N VAL A 162 1.77 -13.01 -6.49
CA VAL A 162 2.57 -12.09 -7.31
C VAL A 162 3.78 -11.57 -6.53
N PHE A 163 3.57 -11.02 -5.34
CA PHE A 163 4.63 -10.38 -4.57
C PHE A 163 5.40 -11.33 -3.65
N ASN A 164 5.00 -12.60 -3.57
CA ASN A 164 5.60 -13.61 -2.68
C ASN A 164 5.70 -13.12 -1.22
N ILE A 165 4.65 -12.44 -0.76
CA ILE A 165 4.54 -11.92 0.60
C ILE A 165 3.98 -13.03 1.48
N SER A 166 4.60 -13.25 2.65
CA SER A 166 3.98 -14.05 3.70
C SER A 166 2.87 -13.21 4.32
N LEU A 167 1.63 -13.68 4.23
CA LEU A 167 0.53 -13.15 5.02
C LEU A 167 0.38 -13.95 6.32
#